data_AF-A0AAW8JMA9-F1
#
_entry.id   AF-A0AAW8JMA9-F1
#
_cell.length_a   1.000
_cell.length_b   1.000
_cell.length_c   1.000
_cell.angle_alpha   90.00
_cell.angle_beta   90.00
_cell.angle_gamma   90.00
#
_symmetry.space_group_name_H-M   'P 1'
#
loop_
_entity.id
_entity.type
_entity.pdbx_description
1 polymer ?
#
loop_
_entity_poly.entity_id
_entity_poly.type
_entity_poly.pdbx_seq_one_letter_code
_entity_poly.pdbx_strand_id
1 'polypeptide(L)'
;NTTVYGSNGLDINNGAVTLGKDGLNAGGVTVGKDGINANDKTISNVGDAVNGKDATNLQQVQDIVAKSGEGSQAATDALGNSLAQNLGGSSTYKDGVVTAPNYQITNLDGSNSTAATVGDAISSLNTAVTTPLTFTGDSGSSTNKLGTTLAITGDDNITTTASEGKVAVTLNKDLTGLNSVQTVDANDPNKVSTLTAGGTTVTDGANTTVYGSNGLDINNGAVTLGKDGLNAGGVTVGKDGINANDKTISNVGDAVNGKDATNLQQVQDIVAKSGEGSQAATDALGNSLA
;
A
#
# COMPACT_ATOMS: atom_id res chain seq x y z
N ASN A 1 45.32 99.79 26.13
CA ASN A 1 45.18 99.61 24.67
C ASN A 1 45.89 100.72 23.94
N THR A 2 46.74 100.34 22.98
CA THR A 2 47.24 101.24 21.94
C THR A 2 46.43 100.98 20.67
N THR A 3 45.93 102.04 20.05
CA THR A 3 45.24 102.00 18.76
C THR A 3 46.00 102.89 17.80
N VAL A 4 46.43 102.34 16.67
CA VAL A 4 47.20 103.06 15.64
C VAL A 4 46.43 102.99 14.32
N TYR A 5 46.22 104.15 13.68
CA TYR A 5 45.60 104.25 12.36
C TYR A 5 46.61 104.84 11.36
N GLY A 6 46.80 104.18 10.21
CA GLY A 6 47.79 104.60 9.21
C GLY A 6 47.56 103.98 7.82
N SER A 7 48.54 104.12 6.92
CA SER A 7 48.44 103.68 5.51
C SER A 7 48.18 102.18 5.31
N ASN A 8 48.41 101.35 6.34
CA ASN A 8 48.18 99.92 6.33
C ASN A 8 46.87 99.49 7.03
N GLY A 9 46.09 100.45 7.57
CA GLY A 9 44.81 100.20 8.24
C GLY A 9 44.76 100.57 9.72
N LEU A 10 43.78 99.98 10.44
CA LEU A 10 43.61 100.10 11.89
C LEU A 10 44.26 98.91 12.59
N ASP A 11 45.16 99.16 13.53
CA ASP A 11 45.81 98.16 14.38
C ASP A 11 45.50 98.44 15.86
N ILE A 12 45.00 97.43 16.57
CA ILE A 12 44.68 97.49 17.98
C ILE A 12 45.50 96.42 18.73
N ASN A 13 46.19 96.86 19.78
CA ASN A 13 46.99 96.00 20.66
C ASN A 13 48.06 95.18 19.91
N ASN A 14 48.81 95.84 19.04
CA ASN A 14 50.03 95.32 18.41
C ASN A 14 49.77 94.03 17.61
N GLY A 15 48.79 94.07 16.70
CA GLY A 15 48.44 93.00 15.78
C GLY A 15 47.36 92.04 16.27
N ALA A 16 46.86 92.20 17.50
CA ALA A 16 45.81 91.33 18.05
C ALA A 16 44.47 91.49 17.30
N VAL A 17 44.14 92.73 16.90
CA VAL A 17 43.04 93.01 15.97
C VAL A 17 43.54 93.99 14.91
N THR A 18 43.40 93.65 13.63
CA THR A 18 43.79 94.51 12.51
C THR A 18 42.68 94.59 11.47
N LEU A 19 42.48 95.77 10.87
CA LEU A 19 41.59 95.99 9.73
C LEU A 19 42.38 96.71 8.64
N GLY A 20 42.68 96.01 7.54
CA GLY A 20 43.53 96.51 6.46
C GLY A 20 43.02 96.14 5.06
N LYS A 21 43.89 96.27 4.05
CA LYS A 21 43.54 96.03 2.64
C LYS A 21 43.01 94.62 2.35
N ASP A 22 43.34 93.64 3.19
CA ASP A 22 42.94 92.24 3.04
C ASP A 22 41.71 91.87 3.90
N GLY A 23 41.20 92.80 4.73
CA GLY A 23 40.03 92.61 5.59
C GLY A 23 40.33 92.73 7.10
N LEU A 24 39.44 92.17 7.91
CA LEU A 24 39.54 92.10 9.38
C LEU A 24 40.31 90.83 9.79
N ASN A 25 41.21 90.95 10.76
CA ASN A 25 41.77 89.84 11.53
C ASN A 25 41.58 90.14 13.02
N ALA A 26 40.92 89.25 13.76
CA ALA A 26 40.73 89.36 15.20
C ALA A 26 41.14 88.03 15.88
N GLY A 27 42.30 88.03 16.54
CA GLY A 27 42.80 86.85 17.24
C GLY A 27 42.97 85.61 16.34
N GLY A 28 43.25 85.83 15.04
CA GLY A 28 43.41 84.78 14.03
C GLY A 28 42.14 84.41 13.25
N VAL A 29 40.96 84.92 13.64
CA VAL A 29 39.74 84.83 12.81
C VAL A 29 39.79 85.93 11.77
N THR A 30 39.59 85.59 10.50
CA THR A 30 39.70 86.56 9.39
C THR A 30 38.40 86.69 8.61
N VAL A 31 38.11 87.91 8.15
CA VAL A 31 36.98 88.25 7.27
C VAL A 31 37.51 89.10 6.13
N GLY A 32 37.46 88.59 4.91
CA GLY A 32 38.02 89.24 3.73
C GLY A 32 37.22 88.99 2.45
N LYS A 33 37.80 89.38 1.30
CA LYS A 33 37.16 89.22 -0.02
C LYS A 33 36.81 87.77 -0.39
N ASP A 34 37.50 86.80 0.22
CA ASP A 34 37.32 85.37 -0.02
C ASP A 34 36.40 84.70 1.02
N GLY A 35 35.84 85.46 1.96
CA GLY A 35 34.90 84.97 2.97
C GLY A 35 35.44 85.05 4.41
N ILE A 36 34.94 84.14 5.26
CA ILE A 36 35.26 84.05 6.69
C ILE A 36 36.12 82.81 6.94
N ASN A 37 37.22 82.95 7.66
CA ASN A 37 38.02 81.83 8.15
C ASN A 37 38.12 81.88 9.68
N ALA A 38 37.55 80.87 10.34
CA ALA A 38 37.55 80.73 11.80
C ALA A 38 38.89 80.21 12.36
N ASN A 39 39.80 79.72 11.51
CA ASN A 39 41.11 79.20 11.89
C ASN A 39 41.01 78.12 12.98
N ASP A 40 40.22 77.08 12.68
CA ASP A 40 39.90 75.93 13.54
C ASP A 40 39.27 76.28 14.91
N LYS A 41 38.74 77.49 15.06
CA LYS A 41 37.98 77.89 16.26
C LYS A 41 36.51 77.54 16.10
N THR A 42 35.88 77.12 17.19
CA THR A 42 34.44 76.91 17.25
C THR A 42 33.68 78.20 16.97
N ILE A 43 32.67 78.13 16.11
CA ILE A 43 31.69 79.21 15.91
C ILE A 43 30.49 78.88 16.80
N SER A 44 30.37 79.56 17.95
CA SER A 44 29.27 79.37 18.90
C SER A 44 28.10 80.31 18.61
N ASN A 45 26.95 80.06 19.26
CA ASN A 45 25.73 80.85 19.12
C ASN A 45 25.18 80.94 17.69
N VAL A 46 25.43 79.90 16.87
CA VAL A 46 24.77 79.73 15.58
C VAL A 46 23.35 79.26 15.85
N GLY A 47 22.36 80.11 15.57
CA GLY A 47 20.95 79.76 15.65
C GLY A 47 20.58 78.65 14.66
N ASP A 48 19.36 78.12 14.79
CA ASP A 48 18.87 77.12 13.82
C ASP A 48 18.79 77.72 12.42
N ALA A 49 19.34 77.02 11.44
CA ALA A 49 19.21 77.36 10.04
C ALA A 49 17.73 77.37 9.62
N VAL A 50 17.26 78.45 9.00
CA VAL A 50 15.88 78.60 8.48
C VAL A 50 15.87 78.66 6.96
N ASN A 51 16.88 79.28 6.36
CA ASN A 51 17.03 79.43 4.91
C ASN A 51 18.10 78.47 4.36
N GLY A 52 18.01 78.12 3.07
CA GLY A 52 18.93 77.17 2.42
C GLY A 52 20.40 77.59 2.30
N LYS A 53 20.79 78.74 2.84
CA LYS A 53 22.18 79.25 2.88
C LYS A 53 22.68 79.55 4.30
N ASP A 54 21.86 79.26 5.32
CA ASP A 54 22.25 79.45 6.71
C ASP A 54 23.20 78.32 7.14
N ALA A 55 24.10 78.61 8.08
CA ALA A 55 24.95 77.58 8.68
C ALA A 55 24.12 76.74 9.67
N THR A 56 24.22 75.41 9.60
CA THR A 56 23.57 74.51 10.57
C THR A 56 24.41 74.36 11.83
N ASN A 57 23.75 74.33 12.99
CA ASN A 57 24.42 73.99 14.24
C ASN A 57 24.48 72.46 14.45
N LEU A 58 25.24 72.03 15.47
CA LEU A 58 25.42 70.60 15.77
C LEU A 58 24.10 69.90 16.16
N GLN A 59 23.18 70.58 16.85
CA GLN A 59 21.90 70.01 17.26
C GLN A 59 21.07 69.61 16.03
N GLN A 60 20.97 70.48 15.03
CA GLN A 60 20.26 70.16 13.78
C GLN A 60 20.84 68.92 13.08
N VAL A 61 22.18 68.79 13.08
CA VAL A 61 22.86 67.60 12.51
C VAL A 61 22.55 66.35 13.33
N GLN A 62 22.60 66.44 14.66
CA GLN A 62 22.28 65.33 15.56
C GLN A 62 20.82 64.88 15.40
N ASP A 63 19.88 65.81 15.26
CA ASP A 63 18.46 65.51 15.02
C ASP A 63 18.25 64.80 13.68
N ILE A 64 18.95 65.22 12.63
CA ILE A 64 18.92 64.56 11.32
C ILE A 64 19.45 63.12 11.44
N VAL A 65 20.58 62.93 12.12
CA VAL A 65 21.19 61.61 12.33
C VAL A 65 20.24 60.70 13.11
N ALA A 66 19.65 61.18 14.21
CA ALA A 66 18.68 60.43 15.00
C ALA A 66 17.47 59.98 14.16
N LYS A 67 16.84 60.92 13.43
CA LYS A 67 15.70 60.62 12.55
C LYS A 67 16.06 59.61 11.45
N SER A 68 17.27 59.71 10.89
CA SER A 68 17.73 58.77 9.86
C SER A 68 17.92 57.35 10.41
N GLY A 69 18.37 57.23 11.67
CA GLY A 69 18.48 55.96 12.37
C GLY A 69 17.12 55.33 12.65
N GLU A 70 16.16 56.12 13.15
CA GLU A 70 14.79 55.67 13.42
C GLU A 70 14.10 55.17 12.14
N GLY A 71 14.19 55.91 11.03
CA GLY A 71 13.61 55.50 9.75
C GLY A 71 14.21 54.20 9.21
N SER A 72 15.52 54.02 9.37
CA SER A 72 16.23 52.80 8.93
C SER A 72 15.84 51.58 9.76
N GLN A 73 15.68 51.76 11.08
CA GLN A 73 15.23 50.70 11.98
C GLN A 73 13.79 50.30 11.66
N ALA A 74 12.89 51.28 11.49
CA ALA A 74 11.49 51.01 11.14
C ALA A 74 11.34 50.24 9.82
N ALA A 75 12.15 50.57 8.81
CA ALA A 75 12.16 49.84 7.54
C ALA A 75 12.66 48.38 7.69
N THR A 76 13.72 48.20 8.49
CA THR A 76 14.27 46.86 8.79
C THR A 76 13.26 46.01 9.57
N ASP A 77 12.60 46.62 10.56
CA ASP A 77 11.56 45.96 11.35
C ASP A 77 10.36 45.58 10.50
N ALA A 78 9.93 46.46 9.59
CA ALA A 78 8.85 46.15 8.65
C ALA A 78 9.19 44.95 7.75
N LEU A 79 10.43 44.88 7.24
CA LEU A 79 10.89 43.75 6.43
C LEU A 79 11.00 42.46 7.25
N GLY A 80 11.56 42.52 8.46
CA GLY A 80 11.68 41.39 9.36
C GLY A 80 10.32 40.81 9.75
N ASN A 81 9.36 41.67 10.12
CA ASN A 81 7.98 41.28 10.39
C ASN A 81 7.31 40.67 9.15
N SER A 82 7.50 41.27 7.98
CA SER A 82 6.94 40.75 6.72
C SER A 82 7.51 39.36 6.37
N LEU A 83 8.82 39.16 6.56
CA LEU A 83 9.46 37.87 6.33
C LEU A 83 8.92 36.80 7.30
N ALA A 84 8.85 37.09 8.60
CA ALA A 84 8.31 36.18 9.61
C ALA A 84 6.85 35.80 9.30
N GLN A 85 6.03 36.79 8.95
CA GLN A 85 4.63 36.57 8.56
C GLN A 85 4.51 35.69 7.30
N ASN A 86 5.34 35.93 6.29
CA ASN A 86 5.34 35.16 5.04
C ASN A 86 5.90 33.75 5.21
N LEU A 87 6.85 33.53 6.12
CA LEU A 87 7.29 32.18 6.50
C LEU A 87 6.17 31.44 7.25
N GLY A 88 5.38 32.13 8.08
CA GLY A 88 4.34 31.51 8.88
C GLY A 88 4.92 30.52 9.89
N GLY A 89 4.23 29.42 10.18
CA GLY A 89 4.72 28.39 11.11
C GLY A 89 5.05 28.94 12.51
N SER A 90 4.34 29.97 12.96
CA SER A 90 4.63 30.68 14.21
C SER A 90 5.98 31.41 14.26
N SER A 91 6.61 31.68 13.11
CA SER A 91 7.78 32.56 13.01
C SER A 91 7.43 33.98 13.48
N THR A 92 8.39 34.61 14.16
CA THR A 92 8.28 35.96 14.73
C THR A 92 9.55 36.75 14.45
N TYR A 93 9.44 38.08 14.42
CA TYR A 93 10.60 38.97 14.33
C TYR A 93 10.74 39.76 15.62
N LYS A 94 11.95 39.73 16.22
CA LYS A 94 12.29 40.50 17.41
C LYS A 94 13.78 40.83 17.43
N ASP A 95 14.12 42.08 17.76
CA ASP A 95 15.48 42.55 17.94
C ASP A 95 16.42 42.21 16.77
N GLY A 96 15.95 42.38 15.53
CA GLY A 96 16.72 42.10 14.31
C GLY A 96 16.77 40.63 13.89
N VAL A 97 16.12 39.72 14.61
CA VAL A 97 16.15 38.27 14.35
C VAL A 97 14.77 37.75 14.00
N VAL A 98 14.69 36.99 12.90
CA VAL A 98 13.52 36.18 12.55
C VAL A 98 13.69 34.79 13.17
N THR A 99 12.75 34.36 14.00
CA THR A 99 12.74 33.00 14.54
C THR A 99 12.36 32.00 13.44
N ALA A 100 12.96 30.81 13.47
CA ALA A 100 12.63 29.77 12.49
C ALA A 100 11.14 29.41 12.54
N PRO A 101 10.48 29.18 11.39
CA PRO A 101 9.14 28.61 11.39
C PRO A 101 9.16 27.20 12.00
N ASN A 102 8.00 26.74 12.42
CA ASN A 102 7.75 25.38 12.87
C ASN A 102 6.59 24.81 12.04
N TYR A 103 6.93 24.07 10.99
CA TYR A 103 5.95 23.40 10.14
C TYR A 103 5.66 22.01 10.69
N GLN A 104 4.41 21.78 11.09
CA GLN A 104 3.94 20.46 11.51
C GLN A 104 3.77 19.54 10.29
N ILE A 105 4.36 18.36 10.33
CA ILE A 105 4.29 17.35 9.27
C ILE A 105 3.70 16.07 9.84
N THR A 106 2.69 15.52 9.19
CA THR A 106 2.20 14.16 9.47
C THR A 106 2.88 13.20 8.51
N ASN A 107 3.62 12.24 9.07
CA ASN A 107 4.37 11.24 8.34
C ASN A 107 3.44 10.12 7.83
N LEU A 108 3.95 9.29 6.92
CA LEU A 108 3.16 8.19 6.31
C LEU A 108 2.69 7.13 7.32
N ASP A 109 3.39 6.97 8.43
CA ASP A 109 3.03 6.07 9.53
C ASP A 109 2.05 6.70 10.54
N GLY A 110 1.61 7.94 10.29
CA GLY A 110 0.73 8.70 11.17
C GLY A 110 1.43 9.42 12.33
N SER A 111 2.74 9.29 12.48
CA SER A 111 3.51 10.07 13.46
C SER A 111 3.66 11.54 13.03
N ASN A 112 3.94 12.43 13.98
CA ASN A 112 4.18 13.85 13.68
C ASN A 112 5.67 14.21 13.81
N SER A 113 6.14 15.04 12.90
CA SER A 113 7.46 15.67 12.93
C SER A 113 7.34 17.17 12.70
N THR A 114 8.46 17.90 12.84
CA THR A 114 8.51 19.34 12.57
C THR A 114 9.67 19.69 11.65
N ALA A 115 9.49 20.72 10.84
CA ALA A 115 10.54 21.29 10.00
C ALA A 115 10.75 22.77 10.33
N ALA A 116 12.03 23.14 10.49
CA ALA A 116 12.44 24.51 10.81
C ALA A 116 12.65 25.38 9.56
N THR A 117 12.58 24.80 8.37
CA THR A 117 12.76 25.51 7.09
C THR A 117 11.71 25.08 6.07
N VAL A 118 11.45 25.94 5.10
CA VAL A 118 10.57 25.62 3.96
C VAL A 118 11.13 24.45 3.13
N GLY A 119 12.45 24.41 2.95
CA GLY A 119 13.12 23.35 2.18
C GLY A 119 12.96 21.97 2.81
N ASP A 120 13.11 21.85 4.12
CA ASP A 120 12.93 20.58 4.84
C ASP A 120 11.47 20.13 4.84
N ALA A 121 10.53 21.08 4.97
CA ALA A 121 9.10 20.79 4.89
C ALA A 121 8.72 20.27 3.49
N ILE A 122 9.16 20.95 2.43
CA ILE A 122 8.92 20.52 1.03
C ILE A 122 9.59 19.18 0.75
N SER A 123 10.81 18.97 1.24
CA SER A 123 11.54 17.70 1.03
C SER A 123 10.85 16.53 1.72
N SER A 124 10.30 16.75 2.92
CA SER A 124 9.49 15.76 3.63
C SER A 124 8.21 15.41 2.86
N LEU A 125 7.47 16.41 2.36
CA LEU A 125 6.30 16.20 1.50
C LEU A 125 6.66 15.46 0.21
N ASN A 126 7.76 15.85 -0.45
CA ASN A 126 8.23 15.20 -1.66
C ASN A 126 8.59 13.73 -1.41
N THR A 127 9.28 13.45 -0.29
CA THR A 127 9.61 12.07 0.11
C THR A 127 8.33 11.27 0.34
N ALA A 128 7.35 11.83 1.05
CA ALA A 128 6.08 11.15 1.30
C ALA A 128 5.34 10.80 0.00
N VAL A 129 5.21 11.74 -0.95
CA VAL A 129 4.47 11.51 -2.21
C VAL A 129 5.23 10.65 -3.23
N THR A 130 6.56 10.54 -3.09
CA THR A 130 7.39 9.68 -3.96
C THR A 130 7.69 8.31 -3.36
N THR A 131 7.38 8.09 -2.07
CA THR A 131 7.48 6.79 -1.43
C THR A 131 6.44 5.85 -2.05
N PRO A 132 6.84 4.69 -2.59
CA PRO A 132 5.92 3.82 -3.31
C PRO A 132 5.07 2.96 -2.37
N LEU A 133 3.96 2.45 -2.89
CA LEU A 133 3.21 1.35 -2.30
C LEU A 133 3.81 0.01 -2.76
N THR A 134 4.13 -0.86 -1.81
CA THR A 134 4.66 -2.20 -2.09
C THR A 134 3.63 -3.26 -1.75
N PHE A 135 3.34 -4.14 -2.70
CA PHE A 135 2.46 -5.30 -2.57
C PHE A 135 3.30 -6.58 -2.66
N THR A 136 3.03 -7.55 -1.79
CA THR A 136 3.66 -8.87 -1.80
C THR A 136 2.60 -9.92 -2.08
N GLY A 137 2.87 -10.84 -3.01
CA GLY A 137 2.04 -12.03 -3.21
C GLY A 137 2.62 -13.25 -2.48
N ASP A 138 1.94 -14.38 -2.59
CA ASP A 138 2.48 -15.68 -2.14
C ASP A 138 3.84 -15.99 -2.80
N SER A 139 4.03 -15.47 -4.01
CA SER A 139 5.33 -15.33 -4.65
C SER A 139 5.48 -13.95 -5.30
N GLY A 140 6.70 -13.39 -5.24
CA GLY A 140 7.03 -12.11 -5.85
C GLY A 140 6.50 -10.87 -5.11
N SER A 141 6.83 -9.69 -5.66
CA SER A 141 6.40 -8.40 -5.13
C SER A 141 6.31 -7.36 -6.25
N SER A 142 5.50 -6.33 -6.05
CA SER A 142 5.36 -5.17 -6.94
C SER A 142 5.42 -3.88 -6.14
N THR A 143 6.14 -2.89 -6.65
CA THR A 143 6.31 -1.57 -6.03
C THR A 143 5.83 -0.51 -7.01
N ASN A 144 4.84 0.28 -6.61
CA ASN A 144 4.11 1.19 -7.49
C ASN A 144 4.10 2.60 -6.88
N LYS A 145 4.31 3.62 -7.72
CA LYS A 145 4.27 5.02 -7.27
C LYS A 145 2.82 5.50 -7.22
N LEU A 146 2.55 6.55 -6.45
CA LEU A 146 1.24 7.20 -6.48
C LEU A 146 0.90 7.65 -7.90
N GLY A 147 -0.35 7.45 -8.31
CA GLY A 147 -0.83 7.77 -9.67
C GLY A 147 -0.54 6.72 -10.74
N THR A 148 0.21 5.65 -10.45
CA THR A 148 0.38 4.53 -11.39
C THR A 148 -0.71 3.49 -11.23
N THR A 149 -1.00 2.72 -12.29
CA THR A 149 -1.97 1.62 -12.26
C THR A 149 -1.31 0.31 -11.81
N LEU A 150 -1.90 -0.35 -10.82
CA LEU A 150 -1.63 -1.75 -10.48
C LEU A 150 -2.81 -2.60 -10.96
N ALA A 151 -2.54 -3.54 -11.85
CA ALA A 151 -3.53 -4.54 -12.25
C ALA A 151 -3.52 -5.71 -11.26
N ILE A 152 -4.70 -6.15 -10.85
CA ILE A 152 -4.89 -7.41 -10.14
C ILE A 152 -5.61 -8.32 -11.11
N THR A 153 -4.92 -9.34 -11.60
CA THR A 153 -5.40 -10.23 -12.66
C THR A 153 -5.60 -11.62 -12.12
N GLY A 154 -6.70 -12.27 -12.50
CA GLY A 154 -6.84 -13.72 -12.38
C GLY A 154 -6.54 -14.41 -13.72
N ASP A 155 -6.59 -15.73 -13.71
CA ASP A 155 -6.53 -16.57 -14.91
C ASP A 155 -7.96 -16.83 -15.46
N ASP A 156 -8.11 -17.82 -16.34
CA ASP A 156 -9.41 -18.20 -16.91
C ASP A 156 -10.44 -18.66 -15.86
N ASN A 157 -10.00 -19.03 -14.67
CA ASN A 157 -10.84 -19.55 -13.58
C ASN A 157 -11.04 -18.54 -12.44
N ILE A 158 -10.26 -17.46 -12.40
CA ILE A 158 -10.34 -16.40 -11.39
C ILE A 158 -10.71 -15.08 -12.06
N THR A 159 -11.86 -14.51 -11.68
CA THR A 159 -12.24 -13.16 -12.10
C THR A 159 -11.85 -12.13 -11.06
N THR A 160 -11.29 -11.01 -11.52
CA THR A 160 -10.97 -9.85 -10.69
C THR A 160 -11.73 -8.63 -11.21
N THR A 161 -12.38 -7.89 -10.32
CA THR A 161 -13.09 -6.65 -10.66
C THR A 161 -12.76 -5.55 -9.67
N ALA A 162 -12.45 -4.35 -10.14
CA ALA A 162 -12.24 -3.18 -9.31
C ALA A 162 -13.44 -2.23 -9.42
N SER A 163 -13.90 -1.72 -8.28
CA SER A 163 -14.87 -0.64 -8.17
C SER A 163 -14.39 0.35 -7.10
N GLU A 164 -15.11 1.46 -6.89
CA GLU A 164 -14.74 2.44 -5.88
C GLU A 164 -14.59 1.78 -4.49
N GLY A 165 -13.43 1.94 -3.87
CA GLY A 165 -13.09 1.39 -2.55
C GLY A 165 -12.99 -0.14 -2.45
N LYS A 166 -13.10 -0.89 -3.56
CA LYS A 166 -13.16 -2.37 -3.52
C LYS A 166 -12.45 -3.02 -4.70
N VAL A 167 -11.74 -4.10 -4.41
CA VAL A 167 -11.36 -5.13 -5.38
C VAL A 167 -12.06 -6.41 -4.97
N ALA A 168 -12.77 -7.04 -5.90
CA ALA A 168 -13.31 -8.38 -5.73
C ALA A 168 -12.44 -9.37 -6.50
N VAL A 169 -12.10 -10.49 -5.85
CA VAL A 169 -11.40 -11.64 -6.45
C VAL A 169 -12.30 -12.84 -6.21
N THR A 170 -12.74 -13.50 -7.28
CA THR A 170 -13.76 -14.55 -7.20
C THR A 170 -13.40 -15.73 -8.10
N LEU A 171 -13.65 -16.94 -7.60
CA LEU A 171 -13.63 -18.15 -8.41
C LEU A 171 -14.83 -18.16 -9.37
N ASN A 172 -14.59 -18.54 -10.62
CA ASN A 172 -15.62 -18.65 -11.64
C ASN A 172 -16.58 -19.81 -11.31
N LYS A 173 -17.84 -19.67 -11.72
CA LYS A 173 -18.87 -20.71 -11.52
C LYS A 173 -18.55 -21.96 -12.33
N ASP A 174 -18.12 -21.74 -13.57
CA ASP A 174 -17.68 -22.78 -14.48
C ASP A 174 -16.15 -22.75 -14.52
N LEU A 175 -15.53 -23.87 -14.18
CA LEU A 175 -14.08 -24.02 -14.24
C LEU A 175 -13.70 -24.77 -15.51
N THR A 176 -12.71 -24.25 -16.23
CA THR A 176 -12.26 -24.79 -17.51
C THR A 176 -10.76 -25.03 -17.52
N GLY A 177 -10.30 -25.94 -18.38
CA GLY A 177 -8.87 -26.23 -18.53
C GLY A 177 -8.21 -26.91 -17.33
N LEU A 178 -8.98 -27.43 -16.37
CA LEU A 178 -8.44 -28.15 -15.22
C LEU A 178 -7.95 -29.56 -15.62
N ASN A 179 -6.77 -29.94 -15.14
CA ASN A 179 -6.26 -31.30 -15.28
C ASN A 179 -6.91 -32.27 -14.27
N SER A 180 -7.17 -31.77 -13.05
CA SER A 180 -7.77 -32.55 -11.97
C SER A 180 -8.44 -31.66 -10.93
N VAL A 181 -9.42 -32.20 -10.22
CA VAL A 181 -9.97 -31.63 -8.98
C VAL A 181 -9.78 -32.65 -7.87
N GLN A 182 -9.23 -32.25 -6.73
CA GLN A 182 -9.03 -33.14 -5.59
C GLN A 182 -9.62 -32.55 -4.32
N THR A 183 -10.32 -33.38 -3.56
CA THR A 183 -10.71 -33.10 -2.18
C THR A 183 -10.12 -34.16 -1.27
N VAL A 184 -9.59 -33.74 -0.13
CA VAL A 184 -8.99 -34.60 0.89
C VAL A 184 -9.76 -34.38 2.19
N ASP A 185 -10.06 -35.46 2.92
CA ASP A 185 -10.61 -35.33 4.27
C ASP A 185 -9.61 -34.60 5.17
N ALA A 186 -10.06 -33.55 5.84
CA ALA A 186 -9.20 -32.72 6.69
C ALA A 186 -8.57 -33.49 7.86
N ASN A 187 -9.18 -34.61 8.28
CA ASN A 187 -8.72 -35.43 9.40
C ASN A 187 -8.01 -36.71 8.96
N ASP A 188 -8.00 -37.03 7.66
CA ASP A 188 -7.34 -38.23 7.13
C ASP A 188 -6.84 -38.04 5.69
N PRO A 189 -5.53 -37.86 5.47
CA PRO A 189 -4.98 -37.60 4.14
C PRO A 189 -5.12 -38.79 3.17
N ASN A 190 -5.49 -39.98 3.65
CA ASN A 190 -5.72 -41.14 2.78
C ASN A 190 -7.15 -41.19 2.22
N LYS A 191 -8.06 -40.37 2.75
CA LYS A 191 -9.44 -40.27 2.25
C LYS A 191 -9.53 -39.18 1.21
N VAL A 192 -9.54 -39.59 -0.06
CA VAL A 192 -9.37 -38.68 -1.19
C VAL A 192 -10.43 -38.95 -2.25
N SER A 193 -11.01 -37.89 -2.79
CA SER A 193 -11.76 -37.93 -4.04
C SER A 193 -11.04 -37.11 -5.09
N THR A 194 -10.73 -37.72 -6.24
CA THR A 194 -10.03 -37.06 -7.34
C THR A 194 -10.82 -37.25 -8.63
N LEU A 195 -11.14 -36.13 -9.30
CA LEU A 195 -11.69 -36.11 -10.64
C LEU A 195 -10.56 -35.84 -11.65
N THR A 196 -10.49 -36.64 -12.70
CA THR A 196 -9.54 -36.50 -13.81
C THR A 196 -10.24 -36.78 -15.14
N ALA A 197 -9.52 -36.65 -16.25
CA ALA A 197 -10.01 -37.09 -17.56
C ALA A 197 -10.37 -38.59 -17.62
N GLY A 198 -9.78 -39.42 -16.74
CA GLY A 198 -10.10 -40.85 -16.63
C GLY A 198 -11.38 -41.16 -15.86
N GLY A 199 -11.98 -40.17 -15.20
CA GLY A 199 -13.14 -40.33 -14.34
C GLY A 199 -12.91 -39.90 -12.89
N THR A 200 -13.78 -40.34 -12.00
CA THR A 200 -13.77 -40.03 -10.57
C THR A 200 -13.23 -41.22 -9.79
N THR A 201 -12.20 -40.99 -8.99
CA THR A 201 -11.67 -41.95 -8.02
C THR A 201 -12.03 -41.48 -6.61
N VAL A 202 -12.57 -42.39 -5.79
CA VAL A 202 -12.81 -42.17 -4.35
C VAL A 202 -12.12 -43.29 -3.59
N THR A 203 -11.29 -42.94 -2.61
CA THR A 203 -10.60 -43.91 -1.75
C THR A 203 -10.73 -43.52 -0.29
N ASP A 204 -10.84 -44.52 0.59
CA ASP A 204 -10.75 -44.36 2.04
C ASP A 204 -9.38 -44.78 2.60
N GLY A 205 -8.42 -45.08 1.72
CA GLY A 205 -7.10 -45.63 2.03
C GLY A 205 -7.03 -47.16 2.00
N ALA A 206 -8.14 -47.86 2.19
CA ALA A 206 -8.22 -49.33 2.13
C ALA A 206 -9.01 -49.80 0.90
N ASN A 207 -10.12 -49.13 0.61
CA ASN A 207 -11.00 -49.38 -0.51
C ASN A 207 -10.90 -48.25 -1.52
N THR A 208 -11.05 -48.57 -2.80
CA THR A 208 -11.03 -47.59 -3.89
C THR A 208 -12.15 -47.89 -4.86
N THR A 209 -12.88 -46.86 -5.27
CA THR A 209 -13.88 -46.92 -6.34
C THR A 209 -13.49 -45.96 -7.44
N VAL A 210 -13.47 -46.44 -8.67
CA VAL A 210 -13.23 -45.64 -9.87
C VAL A 210 -14.45 -45.72 -10.76
N TYR A 211 -15.02 -44.57 -11.11
CA TYR A 211 -16.06 -44.45 -12.14
C TYR A 211 -15.50 -43.68 -13.32
N GLY A 212 -15.48 -44.29 -14.51
CA GLY A 212 -14.95 -43.67 -15.72
C GLY A 212 -15.51 -44.26 -17.01
N SER A 213 -14.81 -44.06 -18.11
CA SER A 213 -15.23 -44.55 -19.44
C SER A 213 -15.40 -46.06 -19.53
N ASN A 214 -14.71 -46.82 -18.67
CA ASN A 214 -14.78 -48.27 -18.62
C ASN A 214 -15.89 -48.79 -17.68
N GLY A 215 -16.64 -47.89 -17.03
CA GLY A 215 -17.67 -48.20 -16.06
C GLY A 215 -17.21 -47.98 -14.62
N LEU A 216 -17.72 -48.81 -13.70
CA LEU A 216 -17.41 -48.78 -12.27
C LEU A 216 -16.43 -49.91 -11.93
N ASP A 217 -15.35 -49.59 -11.24
CA ASP A 217 -14.37 -50.54 -10.71
C ASP A 217 -14.23 -50.30 -9.20
N ILE A 218 -14.40 -51.36 -8.41
CA ILE A 218 -14.25 -51.34 -6.96
C ILE A 218 -13.10 -52.29 -6.58
N ASN A 219 -12.16 -51.76 -5.80
CA ASN A 219 -11.02 -52.45 -5.24
C ASN A 219 -10.20 -53.20 -6.31
N ASN A 220 -9.87 -52.50 -7.39
CA ASN A 220 -8.97 -52.96 -8.45
C ASN A 220 -9.42 -54.30 -9.06
N GLY A 221 -10.67 -54.34 -9.53
CA GLY A 221 -11.25 -55.47 -10.24
C GLY A 221 -12.03 -56.45 -9.36
N ALA A 222 -12.09 -56.25 -8.04
CA ALA A 222 -12.85 -57.13 -7.15
C ALA A 222 -14.34 -57.15 -7.50
N VAL A 223 -14.89 -55.97 -7.80
CA VAL A 223 -16.20 -55.79 -8.42
C VAL A 223 -16.07 -54.81 -9.57
N THR A 224 -16.57 -55.18 -10.74
CA THR A 224 -16.61 -54.29 -11.90
C THR A 224 -17.99 -54.29 -12.54
N LEU A 225 -18.44 -53.13 -13.01
CA LEU A 225 -19.62 -52.98 -13.84
C LEU A 225 -19.20 -52.22 -15.10
N GLY A 226 -19.18 -52.90 -16.24
CA GLY A 226 -18.75 -52.33 -17.51
C GLY A 226 -19.66 -52.74 -18.66
N LYS A 227 -19.14 -52.61 -19.89
CA LYS A 227 -19.87 -52.97 -21.12
C LYS A 227 -20.37 -54.42 -21.18
N ASP A 228 -19.70 -55.32 -20.45
CA ASP A 228 -20.02 -56.76 -20.44
C ASP A 228 -20.98 -57.13 -19.30
N GLY A 229 -21.36 -56.17 -18.45
CA GLY A 229 -22.23 -56.37 -17.29
C GLY A 229 -21.49 -56.32 -15.96
N LEU A 230 -22.07 -56.93 -14.92
CA LEU A 230 -21.51 -57.00 -13.57
C LEU A 230 -20.58 -58.21 -13.46
N ASN A 231 -19.42 -58.03 -12.84
CA ASN A 231 -18.55 -59.09 -12.35
C ASN A 231 -18.27 -58.83 -10.86
N ALA A 232 -18.59 -59.80 -10.00
CA ALA A 232 -18.29 -59.77 -8.57
C ALA A 232 -17.54 -61.04 -8.17
N GLY A 233 -16.22 -60.94 -8.00
CA GLY A 233 -15.38 -62.08 -7.63
C GLY A 233 -15.48 -63.29 -8.58
N GLY A 234 -15.72 -63.02 -9.87
CA GLY A 234 -15.89 -64.02 -10.93
C GLY A 234 -17.33 -64.42 -11.22
N VAL A 235 -18.30 -64.09 -10.35
CA VAL A 235 -19.73 -64.25 -10.67
C VAL A 235 -20.13 -63.14 -11.61
N THR A 236 -20.66 -63.49 -12.78
CA THR A 236 -20.99 -62.51 -13.82
C THR A 236 -22.49 -62.47 -14.12
N VAL A 237 -22.99 -61.26 -14.38
CA VAL A 237 -24.33 -61.00 -14.90
C VAL A 237 -24.16 -60.15 -16.15
N GLY A 238 -24.46 -60.74 -17.31
CA GLY A 238 -24.26 -60.09 -18.60
C GLY A 238 -25.40 -60.37 -19.58
N LYS A 239 -25.18 -60.04 -20.85
CA LYS A 239 -26.17 -60.23 -21.93
C LYS A 239 -26.64 -61.67 -22.10
N ASP A 240 -25.83 -62.64 -21.68
CA ASP A 240 -26.11 -64.08 -21.81
C ASP A 240 -26.73 -64.68 -20.54
N GLY A 241 -27.03 -63.86 -19.52
CA GLY A 241 -27.60 -64.28 -18.24
C GLY A 241 -26.61 -64.26 -17.09
N ILE A 242 -26.81 -65.16 -16.13
CA ILE A 242 -26.01 -65.29 -14.90
C ILE A 242 -25.04 -66.46 -15.06
N ASN A 243 -23.75 -66.23 -14.78
CA ASN A 243 -22.75 -67.28 -14.63
C ASN A 243 -22.17 -67.23 -13.22
N ALA A 244 -22.44 -68.29 -12.45
CA ALA A 244 -21.97 -68.43 -11.07
C ALA A 244 -20.49 -68.79 -10.96
N ASN A 245 -19.82 -69.12 -12.07
CA ASN A 245 -18.42 -69.51 -12.13
C ASN A 245 -18.10 -70.65 -11.14
N ASP A 246 -18.87 -71.73 -11.26
CA ASP A 246 -18.84 -72.94 -10.43
C ASP A 246 -19.03 -72.71 -8.91
N LYS A 247 -19.47 -71.52 -8.50
CA LYS A 247 -19.82 -71.25 -7.11
C LYS A 247 -21.22 -71.77 -6.78
N THR A 248 -21.41 -72.22 -5.54
CA THR A 248 -22.72 -72.61 -5.02
C THR A 248 -23.71 -71.46 -5.11
N ILE A 249 -24.87 -71.73 -5.70
CA ILE A 249 -26.04 -70.84 -5.65
C ILE A 249 -26.91 -71.31 -4.49
N SER A 250 -26.84 -70.61 -3.36
CA SER A 250 -27.68 -70.87 -2.18
C SER A 250 -28.98 -70.07 -2.23
N ASN A 251 -29.91 -70.38 -1.33
CA ASN A 251 -31.20 -69.67 -1.21
C ASN A 251 -32.07 -69.70 -2.47
N VAL A 252 -31.95 -70.74 -3.29
CA VAL A 252 -32.91 -71.02 -4.38
C VAL A 252 -34.19 -71.58 -3.74
N GLY A 253 -35.26 -70.79 -3.77
CA GLY A 253 -36.56 -71.21 -3.25
C GLY A 253 -37.16 -72.37 -4.05
N ASP A 254 -38.21 -72.99 -3.52
CA ASP A 254 -38.95 -74.03 -4.26
C ASP A 254 -39.56 -73.43 -5.53
N ALA A 255 -39.31 -74.07 -6.68
CA ALA A 255 -39.94 -73.71 -7.94
C ALA A 255 -41.47 -73.79 -7.84
N VAL A 256 -42.17 -72.69 -8.17
CA VAL A 256 -43.65 -72.61 -8.19
C VAL A 256 -44.18 -72.51 -9.62
N ASN A 257 -43.48 -71.76 -10.48
CA ASN A 257 -43.83 -71.55 -11.88
C ASN A 257 -42.93 -72.37 -12.82
N GLY A 258 -43.42 -72.63 -14.04
CA GLY A 258 -42.70 -73.46 -15.02
C GLY A 258 -41.36 -72.93 -15.56
N LYS A 259 -40.89 -71.75 -15.11
CA LYS A 259 -39.59 -71.16 -15.48
C LYS A 259 -38.69 -70.89 -14.27
N ASP A 260 -39.11 -71.28 -13.07
CA ASP A 260 -38.32 -71.09 -11.87
C ASP A 260 -37.17 -72.12 -11.84
N ALA A 261 -36.05 -71.75 -11.21
CA ALA A 261 -34.96 -72.70 -10.96
C ALA A 261 -35.38 -73.70 -9.87
N THR A 262 -35.09 -74.99 -10.06
CA THR A 262 -35.34 -76.04 -9.07
C THR A 262 -34.14 -76.17 -8.12
N ASN A 263 -34.40 -76.35 -6.82
CA ASN A 263 -33.34 -76.56 -5.83
C ASN A 263 -33.00 -78.07 -5.64
N LEU A 264 -31.90 -78.36 -4.93
CA LEU A 264 -31.45 -79.74 -4.73
C LEU A 264 -32.45 -80.59 -3.93
N GLN A 265 -33.15 -80.01 -2.95
CA GLN A 265 -34.16 -80.73 -2.17
C GLN A 265 -35.30 -81.20 -3.08
N GLN A 266 -35.82 -80.33 -3.94
CA GLN A 266 -36.85 -80.70 -4.91
C GLN A 266 -36.36 -81.81 -5.85
N VAL A 267 -35.10 -81.77 -6.30
CA VAL A 267 -34.51 -82.86 -7.12
C VAL A 267 -34.42 -84.16 -6.31
N GLN A 268 -33.96 -84.12 -5.06
CA GLN A 268 -33.87 -85.28 -4.18
C GLN A 268 -35.24 -85.88 -3.88
N ASP A 269 -36.26 -85.05 -3.65
CA ASP A 269 -37.65 -85.49 -3.44
C ASP A 269 -38.23 -86.16 -4.69
N ILE A 270 -37.93 -85.62 -5.88
CA ILE A 270 -38.31 -86.24 -7.16
C ILE A 270 -37.63 -87.60 -7.31
N VAL A 271 -36.32 -87.68 -7.03
CA VAL A 271 -35.56 -88.94 -7.11
C VAL A 271 -36.10 -89.97 -6.12
N ALA A 272 -36.36 -89.59 -4.87
CA ALA A 272 -36.93 -90.47 -3.85
C ALA A 272 -38.28 -91.04 -4.29
N LYS A 273 -39.22 -90.17 -4.73
CA LYS A 273 -40.52 -90.60 -5.26
C LYS A 273 -40.40 -91.52 -6.48
N SER A 274 -39.42 -91.28 -7.36
CA SER A 274 -39.17 -92.15 -8.52
C SER A 274 -38.62 -93.53 -8.12
N GLY A 275 -37.79 -93.58 -7.08
CA GLY A 275 -37.28 -94.82 -6.50
C GLY A 275 -38.39 -95.65 -5.85
N GLU A 276 -39.27 -95.02 -5.07
CA GLU A 276 -40.46 -95.66 -4.50
C GLU A 276 -41.38 -96.24 -5.58
N GLY A 277 -41.64 -95.49 -6.66
CA GLY A 277 -42.43 -95.98 -7.79
C GLY A 277 -41.78 -97.16 -8.50
N SER A 278 -40.45 -97.14 -8.67
CA SER A 278 -39.70 -98.24 -9.30
C SER A 278 -39.68 -99.50 -8.43
N GLN A 279 -39.52 -99.35 -7.12
CA GLN A 279 -39.61 -100.45 -6.17
C GLN A 279 -41.03 -101.03 -6.15
N ALA A 280 -42.06 -100.19 -6.07
CA ALA A 280 -43.45 -100.62 -6.12
C ALA A 280 -43.80 -101.36 -7.42
N ALA A 281 -43.28 -100.92 -8.57
CA ALA A 281 -43.44 -101.61 -9.84
C ALA A 281 -42.71 -102.96 -9.87
N THR A 282 -41.50 -103.04 -9.28
CA THR A 282 -40.73 -104.29 -9.17
C THR A 282 -41.42 -105.29 -8.24
N ASP A 283 -41.93 -104.84 -7.10
CA ASP A 283 -42.68 -105.65 -6.14
C ASP A 283 -44.00 -106.15 -6.76
N ALA A 284 -44.72 -105.29 -7.49
CA ALA A 284 -45.93 -105.67 -8.21
C ALA A 284 -45.67 -106.74 -9.28
N LEU A 285 -44.57 -106.62 -10.02
CA LEU A 285 -44.16 -107.63 -10.99
C LEU A 285 -43.77 -108.95 -10.30
N GLY A 286 -42.97 -108.88 -9.23
CA GLY A 286 -42.55 -110.04 -8.45
C GLY A 286 -43.73 -110.82 -7.86
N ASN A 287 -44.74 -110.13 -7.34
CA ASN A 287 -45.97 -110.75 -6.85
C ASN A 287 -46.87 -111.32 -7.97
N SER A 288 -46.74 -110.86 -9.22
CA SER A 288 -47.51 -111.42 -10.34
C SER A 288 -46.91 -112.70 -10.93
N LEU A 289 -45.63 -112.98 -10.62
CA LEU A 289 -44.90 -114.17 -11.06
C LEU A 289 -44.88 -115.30 -10.00
N ALA A 290 -45.34 -115.04 -8.77
CA ALA A 290 -45.47 -116.01 -7.68
C ALA A 290 -46.89 -116.58 -7.60
#